data_AF-A0A351XF20-F1
#
_entry.id   AF-A0A351XF20-F1
#
_cell.length_a   1.000
_cell.length_b   1.000
_cell.length_c   1.000
_cell.angle_alpha   90.00
_cell.angle_beta   90.00
_cell.angle_gamma   90.00
#
_symmetry.space_group_name_H-M   'P 1'
#
loop_
_entity.id
_entity.type
_entity.pdbx_description
1 polymer ?
#
loop_
_entity_poly.entity_id
_entity_poly.type
_entity_poly.pdbx_seq_one_letter_code
_entity_poly.pdbx_strand_id
1 'polypeptide(L)' 'MTAMTTVGLILGAGGLHTAAQHAGVLAALAEATAWDPRTSDVVVGTSAGATTAASLRAGLSAGDHRAHYV' A
#
# COMPACT_ATOMS: atom_id res chain seq x y z
N MET A 1 -27.88 4.47 6.95
CA MET A 1 -26.42 4.74 6.89
C MET A 1 -25.72 3.40 6.82
N THR A 2 -25.16 3.04 5.66
CA THR A 2 -24.23 1.90 5.58
C THR A 2 -23.02 2.21 6.45
N ALA A 3 -22.64 1.31 7.34
CA ALA A 3 -21.44 1.49 8.15
C ALA A 3 -20.22 1.54 7.19
N MET A 4 -19.43 2.60 7.28
CA MET A 4 -18.14 2.68 6.59
C MET A 4 -17.21 1.62 7.20
N THR A 5 -16.71 0.70 6.39
CA THR A 5 -15.71 -0.28 6.83
C THR A 5 -14.40 0.46 7.05
N THR A 6 -13.87 0.41 8.27
CA THR A 6 -12.55 0.95 8.58
C THR A 6 -11.46 -0.07 8.27
N VAL A 7 -10.36 0.38 7.69
CA VAL A 7 -9.24 -0.48 7.23
C VAL A 7 -7.92 0.02 7.79
N GLY A 8 -7.21 -0.87 8.50
CA GLY A 8 -5.81 -0.69 8.87
C GLY A 8 -4.89 -1.48 7.94
N LEU A 9 -3.93 -0.82 7.31
CA LEU A 9 -2.91 -1.42 6.45
C LEU A 9 -1.57 -1.52 7.18
N ILE A 10 -1.01 -2.74 7.26
CA ILE A 10 0.28 -3.00 7.91
C ILE A 10 1.27 -3.55 6.88
N LEU A 11 2.38 -2.84 6.70
CA LEU A 11 3.46 -3.15 5.75
C LEU A 11 4.72 -3.53 6.53
N GLY A 12 4.84 -4.82 6.85
CA GLY A 12 5.97 -5.38 7.61
C GLY A 12 7.21 -5.65 6.74
N ALA A 13 8.29 -6.07 7.40
CA ALA A 13 9.56 -6.47 6.78
C ALA A 13 10.37 -5.34 6.09
N GLY A 14 11.59 -5.66 5.64
CA GLY A 14 12.57 -4.70 5.13
C GLY A 14 13.33 -5.19 3.90
N GLY A 15 14.08 -4.28 3.27
CA GLY A 15 14.85 -4.54 2.06
C GLY A 15 14.08 -4.29 0.75
N LEU A 16 14.83 -4.19 -0.36
CA LEU A 16 14.29 -3.84 -1.68
C LEU A 16 13.33 -4.91 -2.24
N HIS A 17 13.60 -6.19 -2.01
CA HIS A 17 12.70 -7.26 -2.45
C HIS A 17 11.32 -7.15 -1.81
N THR A 18 11.27 -6.83 -0.51
CA THR A 18 10.01 -6.60 0.21
C THR A 18 9.27 -5.38 -0.32
N ALA A 19 9.99 -4.31 -0.69
CA ALA A 19 9.39 -3.12 -1.27
C ALA A 19 8.71 -3.44 -2.63
N ALA A 20 9.37 -4.21 -3.49
CA ALA A 20 8.80 -4.70 -4.74
C ALA A 20 7.59 -5.62 -4.51
N GLN A 21 7.67 -6.50 -3.51
CA GLN A 21 6.55 -7.36 -3.10
C GLN A 21 5.34 -6.53 -2.66
N HIS A 22 5.52 -5.52 -1.80
CA HIS A 22 4.43 -4.63 -1.38
C HIS A 22 3.80 -3.94 -2.59
N ALA A 23 4.62 -3.40 -3.50
CA ALA A 23 4.13 -2.73 -4.70
C ALA A 23 3.26 -3.66 -5.58
N GLY A 24 3.71 -4.90 -5.81
CA GLY A 24 2.96 -5.89 -6.56
C GLY A 24 1.65 -6.30 -5.88
N VAL A 25 1.69 -6.59 -4.58
CA VAL A 25 0.50 -7.00 -3.81
C VAL A 25 -0.53 -5.89 -3.75
N LEU A 26 -0.13 -4.65 -3.47
CA LEU A 26 -1.05 -3.52 -3.39
C LEU A 26 -1.71 -3.24 -4.74
N ALA A 27 -0.96 -3.34 -5.84
CA ALA A 27 -1.52 -3.18 -7.17
C ALA A 27 -2.52 -4.29 -7.52
N ALA A 28 -2.18 -5.55 -7.21
CA ALA A 28 -3.07 -6.68 -7.43
C ALA A 28 -4.36 -6.59 -6.60
N LEU A 29 -4.27 -6.15 -5.33
CA LEU A 29 -5.44 -5.92 -4.48
C LEU A 29 -6.32 -4.81 -5.04
N ALA A 30 -5.73 -3.68 -5.45
CA ALA A 30 -6.47 -2.56 -6.02
C ALA A 30 -7.21 -2.98 -7.30
N GLU A 31 -6.57 -3.77 -8.17
CA GLU A 31 -7.19 -4.29 -9.39
C GLU A 31 -8.30 -5.29 -9.10
N ALA A 32 -8.09 -6.21 -8.16
CA ALA A 32 -9.06 -7.27 -7.87
C ALA A 32 -10.28 -6.80 -7.07
N THR A 33 -10.16 -5.69 -6.33
CA THR A 33 -11.19 -5.27 -5.35
C THR A 33 -11.69 -3.84 -5.54
N ALA A 34 -11.05 -3.05 -6.42
CA ALA A 34 -11.24 -1.61 -6.52
C ALA A 34 -10.95 -0.83 -5.22
N TRP A 35 -10.34 -1.48 -4.21
CA TRP A 35 -9.92 -0.80 -2.99
C TRP A 35 -8.65 0.00 -3.24
N ASP A 36 -8.68 1.29 -2.92
CA ASP A 36 -7.52 2.17 -2.97
C ASP A 36 -6.77 2.11 -1.63
N PRO A 37 -5.53 1.58 -1.57
CA PRO A 37 -4.79 1.49 -0.31
C PRO A 37 -4.56 2.84 0.38
N ARG A 38 -4.62 3.95 -0.35
CA ARG A 38 -4.51 5.31 0.20
C ARG A 38 -5.69 5.67 1.09
N THR A 39 -6.85 5.04 0.88
CA THR A 39 -8.06 5.26 1.70
C THR A 39 -8.06 4.45 2.99
N SER A 40 -6.98 3.72 3.31
CA SER A 40 -6.80 3.12 4.65
C SER A 40 -6.84 4.21 5.72
N ASP A 41 -7.56 3.98 6.81
CA ASP A 41 -7.65 4.92 7.92
C ASP A 41 -6.31 5.05 8.64
N VAL A 42 -5.61 3.92 8.77
CA VAL A 42 -4.30 3.83 9.40
C VAL A 42 -3.37 3.02 8.52
N VAL A 43 -2.14 3.52 8.33
CA VAL A 43 -1.07 2.81 7.63
C VAL A 43 0.14 2.75 8.54
N VAL A 44 0.61 1.53 8.83
CA VAL A 44 1.81 1.28 9.64
C VAL A 44 2.82 0.57 8.77
N GLY A 45 4.07 1.05 8.77
CA GLY A 45 5.14 0.44 7.99
C GLY A 45 6.47 0.44 8.73
N THR A 46 7.29 -0.59 8.50
CA THR A 46 8.66 -0.70 9.03
C THR A 46 9.66 -0.77 7.87
N SER A 47 10.80 -0.08 7.95
CA SER A 47 11.85 -0.12 6.92
C SER A 47 11.30 0.18 5.51
N ALA A 48 11.43 -0.75 4.55
CA ALA A 48 10.83 -0.64 3.21
C ALA A 48 9.30 -0.41 3.25
N GLY A 49 8.62 -1.03 4.20
CA GLY A 49 7.19 -0.79 4.46
C GLY A 49 6.93 0.64 4.94
N ALA A 50 7.84 1.26 5.70
CA ALA A 50 7.69 2.65 6.15
C ALA A 50 7.75 3.64 4.96
N THR A 51 8.69 3.43 4.02
CA THR A 51 8.77 4.23 2.79
C THR A 51 7.52 4.04 1.93
N THR A 52 7.03 2.82 1.81
CA THR A 52 5.78 2.52 1.06
C THR A 52 4.58 3.20 1.74
N ALA A 53 4.44 3.08 3.06
CA ALA A 53 3.39 3.73 3.83
C ALA A 53 3.40 5.25 3.67
N ALA A 54 4.58 5.88 3.81
CA ALA A 54 4.75 7.32 3.63
C ALA A 54 4.36 7.78 2.22
N SER A 55 4.76 7.02 1.20
CA SER A 55 4.46 7.31 -0.21
C SER A 55 2.97 7.20 -0.53
N LEU A 56 2.28 6.17 -0.01
CA LEU A 56 0.82 6.06 -0.12
C LEU A 56 0.13 7.29 0.49
N ARG A 57 0.59 7.74 1.66
CA ARG A 57 0.04 8.94 2.33
C ARG A 57 0.44 10.25 1.63
N ALA A 58 1.51 10.24 0.83
CA ALA A 58 1.86 11.33 -0.07
C ALA A 58 1.01 11.36 -1.36
N GLY A 59 0.12 10.39 -1.55
CA GLY A 59 -0.82 10.33 -2.66
C GLY A 59 -0.40 9.41 -3.81
N LEU A 60 0.78 8.80 -3.74
CA LEU A 60 1.24 7.83 -4.74
C LEU A 60 0.34 6.58 -4.70
N SER A 61 -0.20 6.21 -5.84
CA SER A 61 -1.12 5.10 -5.99
C SER A 61 -0.38 3.75 -5.95
N ALA A 62 -1.14 2.67 -5.75
CA ALA A 62 -0.60 1.31 -5.91
C ALA A 62 0.02 1.08 -7.31
N GLY A 63 -0.52 1.75 -8.34
CA GLY A 63 0.03 1.72 -9.69
C GLY A 63 1.41 2.40 -9.79
N ASP A 64 1.58 3.55 -9.16
CA ASP A 64 2.87 4.28 -9.13
C ASP A 64 3.95 3.44 -8.42
N HIS A 65 3.56 2.79 -7.31
CA HIS A 65 4.43 1.87 -6.60
C HIS A 65 4.88 0.70 -7.47
N ARG A 66 3.96 0.06 -8.20
CA ARG A 66 4.30 -1.03 -9.11
C ARG A 66 5.21 -0.53 -10.24
N ALA A 67 4.91 0.63 -10.82
CA ALA A 67 5.68 1.23 -11.91
C ALA A 67 7.14 1.51 -11.54
N HIS A 68 7.47 1.73 -10.26
CA HIS A 68 8.85 1.93 -9.80
C HIS A 68 9.74 0.67 -9.92
N TYR A 69 9.15 -0.53 -9.96
CA TYR A 69 9.87 -1.81 -9.94
C TYR A 69 9.78 -2.61 -11.25
N VAL A 70 9.21 -2.03 -12.32
CA VAL A 70 9.08 -2.64 -13.65
C VAL A 70 9.72 -1.81 -14.74
#